data_AF-A0A1H9AS32-F1
#
_entry.id   AF-A0A1H9AS32-F1
#
_cell.length_a   1.000
_cell.length_b   1.000
_cell.length_c   1.000
_cell.angle_alpha   90.00
_cell.angle_beta   90.00
_cell.angle_gamma   90.00
#
_symmetry.space_group_name_H-M   'P 1'
#
loop_
_entity.id
_entity.type
_entity.pdbx_description
1 polymer ?
#
loop_
_entity_poly.entity_id
_entity_poly.type
_entity_poly.pdbx_seq_one_letter_code
_entity_poly.pdbx_strand_id
1 'polypeptide(L)'
;MATKVSGCLVQTLLFLLGAVLGTGLTAVAGVVMFVPDRTTVISVDPTAESPGVYVKEVSRLVGGTYYEIWLGPTADRGHVVTVPNGWDHDPRRETSSDGVRLKFDNGGEIFVPKASYS
;
A
#
# COMPACT_ATOMS: atom_id res chain seq x y z
N MET A 1 -9.95 58.52 5.70
CA MET A 1 -9.04 57.45 6.21
C MET A 1 -9.66 56.05 6.24
N ALA A 2 -10.98 55.87 6.15
CA ALA A 2 -11.61 54.54 6.26
C ALA A 2 -11.37 53.57 5.07
N THR A 3 -11.24 54.07 3.84
CA THR A 3 -11.05 53.24 2.63
C THR A 3 -9.68 52.57 2.53
N LYS A 4 -8.61 53.21 3.01
CA LYS A 4 -7.25 52.62 3.06
C LYS A 4 -7.15 51.44 4.04
N VAL A 5 -7.84 51.54 5.18
CA VAL A 5 -7.85 50.49 6.21
C VAL A 5 -8.67 49.29 5.74
N SER A 6 -9.80 49.53 5.06
CA SER A 6 -10.62 48.47 4.47
C SER A 6 -9.86 47.72 3.36
N GLY A 7 -9.12 48.41 2.48
CA GLY A 7 -8.27 47.76 1.47
C GLY A 7 -7.13 46.92 2.05
N CYS A 8 -6.48 47.41 3.11
CA CYS A 8 -5.41 46.69 3.81
C CYS A 8 -5.92 45.42 4.51
N LEU A 9 -7.08 45.52 5.17
CA LEU A 9 -7.70 44.39 5.86
C LEU A 9 -8.19 43.31 4.87
N VAL A 10 -8.80 43.72 3.75
CA VAL A 10 -9.22 42.80 2.68
C VAL A 10 -8.02 42.08 2.07
N GLN A 11 -6.93 42.79 1.80
CA GLN A 11 -5.71 42.19 1.25
C GLN A 11 -5.07 41.17 2.20
N THR A 12 -5.05 41.48 3.50
CA THR A 12 -4.54 40.56 4.53
C THR A 12 -5.42 39.31 4.66
N LEU A 13 -6.74 39.47 4.64
CA LEU A 13 -7.70 38.36 4.66
C LEU A 13 -7.55 37.45 3.44
N LEU A 14 -7.41 38.02 2.25
CA LEU A 14 -7.16 37.27 1.01
C LEU A 14 -5.84 36.50 1.09
N PHE A 15 -4.79 37.11 1.63
CA PHE A 15 -3.51 36.45 1.82
C PHE A 15 -3.62 35.27 2.78
N LEU A 16 -4.26 35.45 3.94
CA LEU A 16 -4.49 34.37 4.91
C LEU A 16 -5.33 33.25 4.32
N LEU A 17 -6.39 33.58 3.58
CA LEU A 17 -7.21 32.59 2.89
C LEU A 17 -6.38 31.80 1.87
N GLY A 18 -5.58 32.49 1.06
CA GLY A 18 -4.68 31.88 0.09
C GLY A 18 -3.65 30.97 0.75
N ALA A 19 -3.09 31.39 1.88
CA ALA A 19 -2.14 30.58 2.65
C ALA A 19 -2.78 29.30 3.21
N VAL A 20 -3.99 29.40 3.77
CA VAL A 20 -4.73 28.24 4.29
C VAL A 20 -5.11 27.27 3.17
N LEU A 21 -5.64 27.78 2.05
CA LEU A 21 -6.01 26.97 0.89
C LEU A 21 -4.78 26.30 0.25
N GLY A 22 -3.69 27.05 0.06
CA GLY A 22 -2.45 26.52 -0.50
C GLY A 22 -1.82 25.45 0.38
N THR A 23 -1.82 25.65 1.70
CA THR A 23 -1.34 24.64 2.66
C THR A 23 -2.21 23.39 2.62
N GLY A 24 -3.54 23.56 2.60
CA GLY A 24 -4.48 22.45 2.49
C GLY A 24 -4.26 21.64 1.21
N LEU A 25 -4.12 22.31 0.06
CA LEU A 25 -3.86 21.65 -1.22
C LEU A 25 -2.52 20.91 -1.22
N THR A 26 -1.48 21.50 -0.63
CA THR A 26 -0.15 20.87 -0.53
C THR A 26 -0.21 19.61 0.34
N ALA A 27 -0.94 19.66 1.46
CA ALA A 27 -1.12 18.50 2.31
C ALA A 27 -1.88 17.37 1.58
N VAL A 28 -2.98 17.70 0.89
CA VAL A 28 -3.74 16.71 0.10
C VAL A 28 -2.89 16.13 -1.01
N ALA A 29 -2.17 16.96 -1.78
CA ALA A 29 -1.26 16.50 -2.83
C ALA A 29 -0.18 15.57 -2.27
N GLY A 30 0.39 15.93 -1.12
CA GLY A 30 1.35 15.07 -0.41
C GLY A 30 0.75 13.70 -0.09
N VAL A 31 -0.42 13.66 0.54
CA VAL A 31 -1.08 12.39 0.86
C VAL A 31 -1.36 11.57 -0.40
N VAL A 32 -1.98 12.16 -1.42
CA VAL A 32 -2.34 11.45 -2.66
C VAL A 32 -1.11 10.87 -3.38
N MET A 33 0.03 11.56 -3.34
CA MET A 33 1.27 11.04 -3.96
C MET A 33 1.82 9.77 -3.29
N PHE A 34 1.49 9.54 -2.01
CA PHE A 34 2.00 8.41 -1.24
C PHE A 34 0.95 7.36 -0.87
N VAL A 35 -0.35 7.62 -1.13
CA VAL A 35 -1.40 6.61 -0.94
C VAL A 35 -1.20 5.49 -1.96
N PRO A 36 -0.98 4.24 -1.51
CA PRO A 36 -0.84 3.11 -2.41
C PRO A 36 -2.19 2.70 -2.99
N ASP A 37 -2.25 2.58 -4.31
CA ASP A 37 -3.28 1.82 -4.99
C ASP A 37 -2.93 0.33 -4.94
N ARG A 38 -3.92 -0.53 -4.71
CA ARG A 38 -3.71 -1.98 -4.60
C ARG A 38 -4.69 -2.71 -5.48
N THR A 39 -4.17 -3.52 -6.40
CA THR A 39 -4.98 -4.38 -7.27
C THR A 39 -4.57 -5.84 -7.06
N THR A 40 -5.53 -6.71 -6.76
CA THR A 40 -5.27 -8.15 -6.65
C THR A 40 -5.11 -8.74 -8.05
N VAL A 41 -3.93 -9.30 -8.32
CA VAL A 41 -3.58 -9.90 -9.63
C VAL A 41 -3.63 -11.43 -9.60
N ILE A 42 -3.46 -12.05 -8.44
CA ILE A 42 -3.57 -13.49 -8.25
C ILE A 42 -4.41 -13.75 -6.99
N SER A 43 -5.33 -14.70 -7.09
CA SER A 43 -6.19 -15.13 -5.98
C SER A 43 -6.23 -16.64 -5.93
N VAL A 44 -5.84 -17.19 -4.79
CA VAL A 44 -5.95 -18.61 -4.46
C VAL A 44 -6.76 -18.73 -3.18
N ASP A 45 -7.91 -19.39 -3.27
CA ASP A 45 -8.80 -19.55 -2.12
C ASP A 45 -8.16 -20.43 -1.02
N PRO A 46 -8.49 -20.17 0.26
CA PRO A 46 -8.04 -21.02 1.35
C PRO A 46 -8.60 -22.44 1.23
N THR A 47 -7.82 -23.41 1.73
CA THR A 47 -8.28 -24.79 1.91
C THR A 47 -8.27 -25.17 3.38
N ALA A 48 -8.70 -26.39 3.73
CA ALA A 48 -8.62 -26.88 5.10
C ALA A 48 -7.17 -26.94 5.63
N GLU A 49 -6.18 -27.07 4.74
CA GLU A 49 -4.78 -27.31 5.07
C GLU A 49 -3.86 -26.12 4.76
N SER A 50 -4.31 -25.16 3.95
CA SER A 50 -3.52 -24.01 3.49
C SER A 50 -4.28 -22.68 3.62
N PRO A 51 -3.59 -21.57 3.95
CA PRO A 51 -4.22 -20.25 3.87
C PRO A 51 -4.56 -19.90 2.42
N GLY A 52 -5.45 -18.92 2.24
CA GLY A 52 -5.62 -18.26 0.95
C GLY A 52 -4.37 -17.44 0.64
N VAL A 53 -4.06 -17.32 -0.65
CA VAL A 53 -2.91 -16.56 -1.13
C VAL A 53 -3.37 -15.53 -2.14
N TYR A 54 -3.14 -14.26 -1.84
CA TYR A 54 -3.58 -13.16 -2.68
C TYR A 54 -2.37 -12.30 -3.01
N VAL A 55 -1.98 -12.25 -4.29
CA VAL A 55 -0.90 -11.38 -4.75
C VAL A 55 -1.51 -10.07 -5.19
N LYS A 56 -1.06 -8.98 -4.57
CA LYS A 56 -1.51 -7.62 -4.87
C LYS A 56 -0.36 -6.86 -5.53
N GLU A 57 -0.63 -6.31 -6.69
CA GLU A 57 0.20 -5.25 -7.27
C GLU A 57 -0.11 -3.96 -6.52
N VAL A 58 0.95 -3.31 -6.03
CA VAL A 58 0.84 -2.07 -5.28
C VAL A 58 1.57 -0.97 -6.02
N SER A 59 0.81 0.02 -6.44
CA SER A 59 1.27 1.12 -7.27
C SER A 59 1.21 2.42 -6.49
N ARG A 60 2.31 3.18 -6.51
CA ARG A 60 2.38 4.52 -5.90
C ARG A 60 2.88 5.52 -6.95
N LEU A 61 2.31 6.73 -6.92
CA LEU A 61 2.79 7.83 -7.76
C LEU A 61 4.28 8.12 -7.52
N VAL A 62 4.71 8.05 -6.25
CA VAL A 62 6.11 8.13 -5.84
C VAL A 62 6.52 6.82 -5.16
N GLY A 63 7.53 6.15 -5.71
CA GLY A 63 8.05 4.87 -5.19
C GLY A 63 7.84 3.66 -6.12
N GLY A 64 7.11 3.84 -7.23
CA GLY A 64 6.94 2.82 -8.26
C GLY A 64 5.94 1.72 -7.89
N THR A 65 6.07 0.59 -8.57
CA THR A 65 5.21 -0.58 -8.40
C THR A 65 5.98 -1.71 -7.70
N TYR A 66 5.34 -2.36 -6.74
CA TYR A 66 5.88 -3.52 -6.04
C TYR A 66 4.75 -4.52 -5.74
N TYR A 67 5.10 -5.75 -5.34
CA TYR A 67 4.11 -6.80 -5.06
C TYR A 67 4.05 -7.15 -3.58
N GLU A 68 2.84 -7.38 -3.09
CA GLU A 68 2.55 -7.88 -1.74
C GLU A 68 1.85 -9.23 -1.85
N ILE A 69 2.30 -10.22 -1.09
CA ILE A 69 1.66 -11.54 -0.97
C ILE A 69 0.94 -11.57 0.38
N TRP A 70 -0.38 -11.68 0.31
CA TRP A 70 -1.27 -11.74 1.46
C TRP A 70 -1.65 -13.19 1.73
N LEU A 71 -1.34 -13.67 2.92
CA LEU A 71 -1.61 -15.03 3.39
C LEU A 71 -2.69 -14.98 4.47
N GLY A 72 -3.88 -15.51 4.20
CA GLY A 72 -4.97 -15.46 5.18
C GLY A 72 -6.31 -15.95 4.66
N PRO A 73 -7.39 -15.78 5.46
CA PRO A 73 -8.72 -16.26 5.09
C PRO A 73 -9.35 -15.50 3.91
N THR A 74 -9.00 -14.22 3.71
CA THR A 74 -9.57 -13.38 2.64
C THR A 74 -8.51 -12.44 2.06
N ALA A 75 -8.79 -11.86 0.88
CA ALA A 75 -7.87 -10.94 0.21
C ALA A 75 -7.49 -9.71 1.06
N ASP A 76 -8.36 -9.28 1.97
CA ASP A 76 -8.18 -8.07 2.80
C ASP A 76 -7.77 -8.38 4.24
N ARG A 77 -7.60 -9.66 4.57
CA ARG A 77 -7.21 -10.10 5.91
C ARG A 77 -6.18 -11.21 5.84
N GLY A 78 -4.95 -10.89 6.22
CA GLY A 78 -3.87 -11.86 6.26
C GLY A 78 -2.53 -11.27 6.69
N HIS A 79 -1.54 -12.15 6.82
CA HIS A 79 -0.15 -11.77 6.93
C HIS A 79 0.37 -11.26 5.58
N VAL A 80 1.04 -10.12 5.59
CA VAL A 80 1.55 -9.48 4.37
C VAL A 80 3.05 -9.69 4.26
N VAL A 81 3.47 -10.27 3.14
CA VAL A 81 4.87 -10.42 2.76
C VAL A 81 5.15 -9.53 1.56
N THR A 82 6.08 -8.59 1.69
CA THR A 82 6.54 -7.79 0.55
C THR A 82 7.49 -8.60 -0.31
N VAL A 83 7.23 -8.66 -1.62
CA VAL A 83 8.13 -9.30 -2.58
C VAL A 83 9.35 -8.38 -2.79
N PRO A 84 10.58 -8.89 -2.59
CA PRO A 84 11.79 -8.09 -2.84
C PRO A 84 11.87 -7.62 -4.30
N ASN A 85 12.40 -6.42 -4.51
CA ASN A 85 12.55 -5.87 -5.86
C ASN A 85 13.40 -6.78 -6.76
N GLY A 86 12.92 -7.00 -7.98
CA GLY A 86 13.57 -7.87 -8.97
C GLY A 86 13.29 -9.36 -8.79
N TRP A 87 12.47 -9.75 -7.83
CA TRP A 87 11.95 -11.12 -7.71
C TRP A 87 10.64 -11.23 -8.50
N ASP A 88 10.30 -12.44 -8.93
CA ASP A 88 9.00 -12.67 -9.53
C ASP A 88 7.87 -12.56 -8.50
N HIS A 89 6.65 -12.29 -8.97
CA HIS A 89 5.49 -12.01 -8.13
C HIS A 89 4.57 -13.22 -7.94
N ASP A 90 4.79 -14.33 -8.66
CA ASP A 90 4.04 -15.58 -8.51
C ASP A 90 4.94 -16.72 -8.00
N PRO A 91 5.33 -16.72 -6.72
CA PRO A 91 6.13 -17.80 -6.18
C PRO A 91 5.36 -19.12 -6.16
N ARG A 92 6.09 -20.21 -6.36
CA ARG A 92 5.61 -21.55 -6.04
C ARG A 92 5.39 -21.67 -4.54
N ARG A 93 4.23 -22.21 -4.16
CA ARG A 93 3.77 -22.31 -2.77
C ARG A 93 3.90 -23.75 -2.30
N GLU A 94 4.69 -23.98 -1.27
CA GLU A 94 4.80 -25.27 -0.60
C GLU A 94 4.23 -25.15 0.81
N THR A 95 3.06 -25.74 1.02
CA THR A 95 2.40 -25.76 2.33
C THR A 95 2.91 -26.93 3.16
N SER A 96 3.16 -26.69 4.43
CA SER A 96 3.57 -27.69 5.42
C SER A 96 2.82 -27.49 6.74
N SER A 97 3.01 -28.40 7.70
CA SER A 97 2.45 -28.26 9.06
C SER A 97 2.92 -26.99 9.76
N ASP A 98 4.14 -26.53 9.45
CA ASP A 98 4.84 -25.48 10.16
C ASP A 98 4.59 -24.09 9.55
N GLY A 99 4.15 -24.05 8.29
CA GLY A 99 4.02 -22.81 7.54
C GLY A 99 3.90 -22.99 6.03
N VAL A 100 3.96 -21.87 5.32
CA VAL A 100 4.02 -21.81 3.85
C VAL A 100 5.40 -21.34 3.43
N ARG A 101 6.02 -22.05 2.50
CA ARG A 101 7.26 -21.62 1.83
C ARG A 101 6.93 -21.08 0.46
N LEU A 102 7.35 -19.84 0.22
CA LEU A 102 7.23 -19.13 -1.05
C LEU A 102 8.56 -19.24 -1.78
N LYS A 103 8.60 -20.00 -2.87
CA LYS A 103 9.79 -20.22 -3.68
C LYS A 103 9.71 -19.41 -4.97
N PHE A 104 10.69 -18.56 -5.18
CA PHE A 104 10.79 -17.67 -6.33
C PHE A 104 11.73 -18.25 -7.36
N ASP A 105 11.49 -17.98 -8.64
CA ASP A 105 12.27 -18.57 -9.73
C ASP A 105 13.73 -18.10 -9.80
N ASN A 106 14.06 -16.99 -9.13
CA ASN A 106 15.44 -16.54 -8.94
C ASN A 106 16.21 -17.35 -7.86
N GLY A 107 15.60 -18.39 -7.29
CA GLY A 107 16.16 -19.21 -6.23
C GLY A 107 15.99 -18.62 -4.82
N GLY A 108 15.32 -17.47 -4.69
CA GLY A 108 14.95 -16.89 -3.41
C GLY A 108 13.82 -17.67 -2.74
N GLU A 109 13.85 -17.76 -1.41
CA GLU A 109 12.80 -18.41 -0.64
C GLU A 109 12.40 -17.57 0.57
N ILE A 110 11.10 -17.49 0.85
CA ILE A 110 10.56 -16.88 2.06
C ILE A 110 9.72 -17.92 2.78
N PHE A 111 10.06 -18.21 4.03
CA PHE A 111 9.26 -19.07 4.89
C PHE A 111 8.36 -18.21 5.79
N VAL A 112 7.06 -18.50 5.76
CA VAL A 112 6.06 -17.83 6.59
C VAL A 112 5.51 -18.85 7.58
N PRO A 113 5.77 -18.69 8.89
CA PRO A 113 5.25 -19.58 9.92
C PRO A 113 3.72 -19.58 9.97
N LYS A 114 3.11 -20.74 10.30
CA LYS A 114 1.66 -20.88 10.38
C LYS A 114 1.00 -19.89 11.35
N ALA A 115 1.67 -19.63 12.47
CA ALA A 115 1.22 -18.67 13.49
C ALA A 115 1.11 -17.22 12.98
N SER A 116 1.70 -16.90 11.82
CA SER A 116 1.65 -15.54 11.26
C SER A 116 0.32 -15.25 10.54
N TYR A 117 -0.37 -16.27 10.04
CA TYR A 117 -1.58 -16.13 9.21
C TYR A 117 -2.80 -16.96 9.68
N SER A 118 -2.67 -17.70 10.79
CA SER A 118 -3.75 -18.45 11.43
C SER A 118 -4.51 -17.64 12.46
#